data_AF-Q9Z2V8-F1
#
_entry.id   AF-Q9Z2V8-F1
#
_cell.length_a   1.000
_cell.length_b   1.000
_cell.length_c   1.000
_cell.angle_alpha   90.00
_cell.angle_beta   90.00
_cell.angle_gamma   90.00
#
_symmetry.space_group_name_H-M   'P 1'
#
loop_
_entity.id
_entity.type
_entity.pdbx_description
1 polymer ?
#
loop_
_entity_poly.entity_id
_entity_poly.type
_entity_poly.pdbx_seq_one_letter_code
_entity_poly.pdbx_strand_id
1 'polypeptide(L)'
;NTASILTRRRRFSRTMQDVYYLPIMISDGGIPSLSSSSTLTIRVCACERDGRVRTCHAEAFLSSAGLSTGALIAILLCVVILL
;
A
#
# COMPACT_ATOMS: atom_id res chain seq x y z
N ASN A 1 -15.09 15.80 -20.47
CA ASN A 1 -14.14 14.68 -20.60
C ASN A 1 -13.86 14.08 -19.24
N THR A 2 -14.57 13.01 -18.88
CA THR A 2 -14.42 12.33 -17.57
C THR A 2 -14.38 10.83 -17.81
N ALA A 3 -13.54 10.12 -17.05
CA ALA A 3 -13.45 8.67 -17.06
C ALA A 3 -13.62 8.15 -15.63
N SER A 4 -14.23 6.98 -15.48
CA SER A 4 -14.43 6.31 -14.19
C SER A 4 -13.62 5.02 -14.12
N ILE A 5 -13.06 4.74 -12.93
CA ILE A 5 -12.37 3.48 -12.66
C ILE A 5 -13.34 2.55 -11.94
N LEU A 6 -13.53 1.36 -12.51
CA LEU A 6 -14.42 0.33 -11.98
C LEU A 6 -13.62 -0.93 -11.67
N THR A 7 -13.92 -1.55 -10.54
CA THR A 7 -13.31 -2.82 -10.17
C THR A 7 -13.98 -3.98 -10.92
N ARG A 8 -13.18 -4.87 -11.52
CA ARG A 8 -13.72 -6.07 -12.18
C ARG A 8 -14.02 -7.23 -11.22
N ARG A 9 -13.50 -7.16 -9.99
CA ARG A 9 -13.59 -8.22 -8.98
C ARG A 9 -14.16 -7.65 -7.69
N ARG A 10 -14.86 -8.50 -6.93
CA ARG A 10 -15.54 -8.11 -5.69
C ARG A 10 -14.63 -8.01 -4.46
N ARG A 11 -13.47 -8.66 -4.49
CA ARG A 11 -12.55 -8.74 -3.34
C ARG A 11 -11.12 -8.48 -3.77
N PHE A 12 -10.39 -7.79 -2.90
CA PHE A 12 -8.96 -7.55 -3.01
C PHE A 12 -8.29 -8.00 -1.73
N SER A 13 -7.08 -8.56 -1.84
CA SER A 13 -6.28 -8.97 -0.69
C SER A 13 -4.98 -8.21 -0.67
N ARG A 14 -4.77 -7.43 0.40
CA ARG A 14 -3.54 -6.66 0.60
C ARG A 14 -2.31 -7.55 0.75
N THR A 15 -2.47 -8.78 1.24
CA THR A 15 -1.37 -9.74 1.38
C THR A 15 -0.97 -10.38 0.06
N MET A 16 -1.90 -10.44 -0.90
CA MET A 16 -1.61 -10.96 -2.24
C MET A 16 -1.06 -9.86 -3.15
N GLN A 17 -1.67 -8.66 -3.11
CA GLN A 17 -1.26 -7.50 -3.87
C GLN A 17 -1.85 -6.22 -3.27
N ASP A 18 -1.00 -5.34 -2.75
CA ASP A 18 -1.41 -4.08 -2.13
C ASP A 18 -1.35 -2.88 -3.11
N VAL A 19 -0.62 -3.00 -4.22
CA VAL A 19 -0.46 -1.95 -5.24
C VAL A 19 -0.73 -2.50 -6.65
N TYR A 20 -1.50 -1.75 -7.43
CA TYR A 20 -1.76 -1.96 -8.85
C TYR A 20 -1.31 -0.73 -9.64
N TYR A 21 -0.61 -0.94 -10.76
CA TYR A 21 -0.20 0.10 -11.69
C TYR A 21 -1.10 0.04 -12.92
N LEU A 22 -1.91 1.09 -13.12
CA LEU A 22 -2.86 1.19 -14.23
C LEU A 22 -2.34 2.19 -15.27
N PRO A 23 -1.87 1.75 -16.45
CA PRO A 23 -1.51 2.66 -17.53
C PRO A 23 -2.78 3.33 -18.09
N ILE A 24 -2.72 4.63 -18.31
CA ILE A 24 -3.81 5.47 -18.83
C ILE A 24 -3.29 6.21 -20.05
N MET A 25 -4.06 6.15 -21.14
CA MET A 25 -3.81 6.92 -22.36
C MET A 25 -4.95 7.91 -22.58
N ILE A 26 -4.61 9.17 -22.86
CA ILE A 26 -5.57 10.23 -23.17
C ILE A 26 -5.26 10.71 -24.58
N SER A 27 -6.27 10.76 -25.45
CA SER A 27 -6.17 11.30 -26.81
C SER A 27 -7.03 12.54 -26.94
N ASP A 28 -6.57 13.52 -27.71
CA ASP A 28 -7.45 14.58 -28.21
C ASP A 28 -8.25 14.10 -29.43
N GLY A 29 -9.22 14.91 -29.86
CA GLY A 29 -10.01 14.70 -31.08
C GLY A 29 -9.49 15.49 -32.28
N GLY A 30 -8.23 15.91 -32.27
CA GLY A 30 -7.62 16.70 -33.33
C GLY A 30 -7.27 15.88 -34.58
N ILE A 31 -6.82 16.58 -35.63
CA ILE A 31 -6.28 15.96 -36.85
C ILE A 31 -4.95 16.67 -37.20
N PRO A 32 -3.78 16.02 -37.02
CA PRO A 32 -3.60 14.70 -36.45
C PRO A 32 -3.91 14.68 -34.94
N SER A 33 -4.42 13.56 -34.44
CA SER A 33 -4.69 13.40 -33.01
C SER A 33 -3.38 13.26 -32.23
N LEU A 34 -3.27 13.96 -31.10
CA LEU A 34 -2.17 13.79 -30.16
C LEU A 34 -2.64 13.02 -28.93
N SER A 35 -1.71 12.30 -28.30
CA SER A 35 -2.01 11.53 -27.09
C SER A 35 -0.89 11.62 -26.06
N SER A 36 -1.27 11.41 -24.80
CA SER A 36 -0.36 11.31 -23.67
C SER A 36 -0.61 9.99 -22.93
N SER A 37 0.47 9.47 -22.33
CA SER A 37 0.44 8.24 -21.52
C SER A 37 0.90 8.56 -20.11
N SER A 38 0.21 7.99 -19.12
CA SER A 38 0.51 8.15 -17.69
C SER A 38 0.21 6.84 -16.95
N THR A 39 0.72 6.69 -15.74
CA THR A 39 0.43 5.52 -14.90
C THR A 39 -0.23 5.97 -13.61
N LEU A 40 -1.39 5.40 -13.30
CA LEU A 40 -2.08 5.59 -12.04
C LEU A 40 -1.76 4.45 -11.07
N THR A 41 -1.23 4.82 -9.91
CA THR A 41 -0.97 3.88 -8.82
C THR A 41 -2.22 3.74 -7.93
N ILE A 42 -2.79 2.54 -7.88
CA ILE A 42 -3.96 2.20 -7.07
C ILE A 42 -3.50 1.34 -5.89
N ARG A 43 -3.85 1.76 -4.67
CA ARG A 43 -3.50 1.03 -3.44
C ARG A 43 -4.73 0.38 -2.82
N VAL A 44 -4.62 -0.88 -2.42
CA VAL A 44 -5.65 -1.60 -1.67
C VAL A 44 -5.49 -1.31 -0.18
N CYS A 45 -6.55 -0.79 0.43
CA CYS A 45 -6.60 -0.44 1.85
C CYS A 45 -7.54 -1.39 2.62
N ALA A 46 -7.34 -1.48 3.93
CA ALA A 46 -8.34 -2.09 4.82
C ALA A 46 -9.46 -1.07 5.08
N CYS A 47 -10.71 -1.52 4.98
CA CYS A 47 -11.89 -0.66 5.13
C CYS A 47 -12.84 -1.20 6.21
N GLU A 48 -13.62 -0.30 6.80
CA GLU A 48 -14.79 -0.62 7.62
C GLU A 48 -15.95 -1.13 6.75
N ARG A 49 -16.99 -1.67 7.38
CA ARG A 49 -18.17 -2.24 6.68
C ARG A 49 -18.93 -1.20 5.85
N ASP A 50 -18.86 0.07 6.25
CA ASP A 50 -19.45 1.22 5.58
C ASP A 50 -18.54 1.81 4.47
N GLY A 51 -17.37 1.21 4.23
CA GLY A 51 -16.42 1.63 3.21
C GLY A 51 -15.44 2.71 3.65
N ARG A 52 -15.48 3.17 4.91
CA ARG A 52 -14.46 4.08 5.44
C ARG A 52 -13.10 3.41 5.46
N VAL A 53 -12.10 4.10 4.95
CA VAL A 53 -10.71 3.61 4.96
C VAL A 53 -10.20 3.58 6.40
N ARG A 54 -9.69 2.42 6.84
CA ARG A 54 -8.99 2.28 8.13
C ARG A 54 -7.50 2.47 7.96
N THR A 55 -6.85 1.64 7.14
CA THR A 55 -5.40 1.65 6.95
C THR A 55 -5.03 1.40 5.50
N CYS A 56 -4.25 2.31 4.91
CA CYS A 56 -3.71 2.16 3.55
C CYS A 56 -2.23 1.78 3.54
N HIS A 57 -1.47 2.24 4.54
CA HIS A 57 -0.13 1.72 4.77
C HIS A 57 -0.26 0.23 5.07
N ALA A 58 0.56 -0.61 4.43
CA ALA A 58 0.89 -1.90 5.00
C ALA A 58 1.10 -1.61 6.48
N GLU A 59 0.38 -2.31 7.36
CA GLU A 59 0.63 -2.09 8.78
C GLU A 59 2.15 -2.10 8.92
N ALA A 60 2.69 -1.28 9.80
CA ALA A 60 3.84 -1.78 10.50
C ALA A 60 3.32 -3.05 11.22
N PHE A 61 3.14 -4.14 10.47
CA PHE A 61 3.69 -5.40 10.79
C PHE A 61 4.96 -4.98 11.50
N LEU A 62 5.05 -5.35 12.75
CA LEU A 62 6.28 -5.36 13.49
C LEU A 62 7.22 -6.34 12.74
N SER A 63 7.49 -6.06 11.46
CA SER A 63 8.40 -6.68 10.53
C SER A 63 9.72 -6.30 11.13
N SER A 64 10.16 -7.21 11.99
CA SER A 64 11.40 -7.15 12.72
C SER A 64 11.58 -5.94 13.65
N ALA A 65 10.72 -5.77 14.67
CA ALA A 65 11.31 -5.67 16.00
C ALA A 65 11.79 -7.07 16.43
N GLY A 66 12.61 -7.69 15.57
CA GLY A 66 13.41 -8.84 15.90
C GLY A 66 14.52 -8.27 16.76
N LEU A 67 14.21 -8.03 18.02
CA LEU A 67 15.27 -7.90 19.01
C LEU A 67 16.05 -9.20 18.88
N SER A 68 17.24 -9.10 18.28
CA SER A 68 18.19 -10.20 18.26
C SER A 68 18.31 -10.75 19.67
N THR A 69 18.55 -12.05 19.80
CA THR A 69 18.89 -12.65 21.10
C THR A 69 19.98 -11.85 21.82
N GLY A 70 20.93 -11.27 21.07
CA GLY A 70 21.93 -10.34 21.63
C GLY A 70 21.36 -9.06 22.23
N ALA A 71 20.33 -8.47 21.61
CA ALA A 71 19.66 -7.28 22.14
C ALA A 71 18.87 -7.62 23.42
N LEU A 72 18.26 -8.80 23.50
CA LEU A 72 17.61 -9.29 24.71
C LEU A 72 18.62 -9.50 25.85
N ILE A 73 19.79 -10.09 25.56
CA ILE A 73 20.87 -10.28 26.53
C ILE A 73 21.39 -8.93 27.03
N ALA A 74 21.62 -7.96 26.14
CA ALA A 74 22.09 -6.63 26.52
C ALA A 74 21.10 -5.92 27.46
N ILE A 75 19.79 -5.99 27.17
CA ILE A 75 18.74 -5.40 28.02
C ILE A 75 18.73 -6.06 29.40
N LEU A 76 18.80 -7.39 29.47
CA LEU A 76 18.82 -8.13 30.74
C LEU A 76 20.06 -7.76 31.59
N LEU A 77 21.23 -7.69 30.97
CA LEU A 77 22.46 -7.30 31.66
C LEU A 77 22.38 -5.86 32.19
N CYS A 78 21.84 -4.93 31.41
CA CYS A 78 21.63 -3.55 31.86
C CYS A 78 20.74 -3.48 33.11
N VAL A 79 19.65 -4.25 33.16
CA VAL A 79 18.76 -4.28 34.32
C VAL A 79 19.47 -4.82 35.56
N VAL A 80 20.27 -5.88 35.43
CA VAL A 80 21.03 -6.46 36.55
C VAL A 80 22.10 -5.52 37.08
N ILE A 81 22.78 -4.76 36.22
CA ILE A 81 23.82 -3.81 36.63
C ILE A 81 23.21 -2.58 37.34
N LEU A 82 21.98 -2.19 36.98
CA LEU A 82 21.30 -1.01 37.53
C LEU A 82 20.55 -1.27 38.84
N LEU A 83 20.27 -2.54 39.19
CA LEU A 83 19.66 -2.97 40.45
C LEU A 83 20.71 -3.28 41.51
#